data_AF-A0A1Y4G7X9-F1
#
_entry.id   AF-A0A1Y4G7X9-F1
#
_cell.length_a   1.000
_cell.length_b   1.000
_cell.length_c   1.000
_cell.angle_alpha   90.00
_cell.angle_beta   90.00
_cell.angle_gamma   90.00
#
_symmetry.space_group_name_H-M   'P 1'
#
loop_
_entity.id
_entity.type
_entity.pdbx_description
1 polymer ?
#
loop_
_entity_poly.entity_id
_entity_poly.type
_entity_poly.pdbx_seq_one_letter_code
_entity_poly.pdbx_strand_id
1 'polypeptide(L)'
;MLCWGRGPAGPRPRPFLPGTAGGRSGGRPPAVPDGPVFLKTMEVLPMDDATPLSPAELRGFAVIAEACAEAFLNEPSAQIVDDVARVAQALGDGRFDGVVADEALRQRYSERFFVPTSPLYVPLSECSVRGAAEEGGRVRYAPASGAQADHVLKCYRAVGFDYRALAGFGPAVGSLHPDSLAAELAFMAFLARAASEAAGDDPAASERAAELLCQFAREHANAWLPKAARLLAAGDDDLYARAAALAADAVGSIAG
;
A
#
# COMPACT_ATOMS: atom_id res chain seq x y z
N MET A 1 9.28 1.79 18.78
CA MET A 1 10.10 3.00 18.56
C MET A 1 11.45 2.54 18.00
N LEU A 2 11.54 2.43 16.67
CA LEU A 2 12.75 2.02 15.96
C LEU A 2 13.16 3.17 15.03
N CYS A 3 14.33 3.76 15.31
CA CYS A 3 14.90 4.84 14.53
C CYS A 3 15.48 4.30 13.21
N TRP A 4 14.98 4.77 12.08
CA TRP A 4 15.61 4.55 10.79
C TRP A 4 16.87 5.41 10.67
N GLY A 5 18.03 4.76 10.72
CA GLY A 5 19.35 5.41 10.63
C GLY A 5 19.64 5.92 9.22
N ARG A 6 20.14 7.16 9.13
CA ARG A 6 20.69 7.75 7.91
C ARG A 6 21.94 6.99 7.46
N GLY A 7 21.90 6.40 6.27
CA GLY A 7 23.08 5.88 5.57
C GLY A 7 23.95 7.01 4.97
N PRO A 8 25.26 6.76 4.73
CA PRO A 8 26.21 7.78 4.29
C PRO A 8 26.07 8.13 2.81
N ALA A 9 26.35 9.39 2.49
CA ALA A 9 26.26 9.98 1.15
C ALA A 9 27.20 9.30 0.14
N GLY A 10 26.63 8.65 -0.87
CA GLY A 10 27.35 8.19 -2.06
C GLY A 10 27.74 9.33 -3.02
N PRO A 11 28.73 9.13 -3.91
CA PRO A 11 29.32 10.18 -4.71
C PRO A 11 28.38 10.67 -5.82
N ARG A 12 28.39 12.00 -6.05
CA ARG A 12 27.56 12.70 -7.04
C ARG A 12 27.89 12.25 -8.49
N PRO A 13 26.88 12.11 -9.37
CA PRO A 13 27.13 11.83 -10.78
C PRO A 13 27.70 13.06 -11.51
N ARG A 14 28.64 12.82 -12.43
CA ARG A 14 29.25 13.83 -13.31
C ARG A 14 28.29 14.20 -14.45
N PRO A 15 28.32 15.46 -14.95
CA PRO A 15 27.46 15.90 -16.03
C PRO A 15 27.86 15.29 -17.39
N PHE A 16 26.84 14.87 -18.14
CA PHE A 16 26.94 14.37 -19.51
C PHE A 16 27.10 15.55 -20.48
N LEU A 17 28.13 15.53 -21.33
CA LEU A 17 28.27 16.46 -22.47
C LEU A 17 27.72 15.76 -23.73
N PRO A 18 26.88 16.42 -24.55
CA PRO A 18 26.43 15.84 -25.81
C PRO A 18 27.44 16.12 -26.93
N GLY A 19 27.87 15.04 -27.59
CA GLY A 19 28.68 15.07 -28.81
C GLY A 19 27.83 15.37 -30.05
N THR A 20 28.39 16.19 -30.94
CA THR A 20 27.90 16.52 -32.27
C THR A 20 28.32 15.48 -33.31
N ALA A 21 27.42 15.06 -34.21
CA ALA A 21 27.63 14.97 -35.67
C ALA A 21 26.44 14.33 -36.42
N GLY A 22 26.00 15.02 -37.49
CA GLY A 22 25.47 14.51 -38.78
C GLY A 22 24.23 13.59 -38.79
N GLY A 23 23.18 13.75 -39.60
CA GLY A 23 22.94 14.59 -40.77
C GLY A 23 22.05 13.82 -41.77
N ARG A 24 20.87 14.39 -42.07
CA ARG A 24 20.08 14.36 -43.34
C ARG A 24 18.68 13.73 -43.33
N SER A 25 17.80 14.57 -43.91
CA SER A 25 16.62 14.36 -44.77
C SER A 25 15.29 13.87 -44.19
N GLY A 26 14.29 14.75 -44.32
CA GLY A 26 13.02 14.39 -44.97
C GLY A 26 11.76 14.54 -44.10
N GLY A 27 10.93 15.54 -44.41
CA GLY A 27 9.53 15.59 -43.99
C GLY A 27 9.18 16.82 -43.14
N ARG A 28 8.55 17.81 -43.78
CA ARG A 28 7.97 19.00 -43.13
C ARG A 28 6.57 18.62 -42.64
N PRO A 29 6.26 18.64 -41.33
CA PRO A 29 4.88 18.52 -40.86
C PRO A 29 4.13 19.85 -41.03
N PRO A 30 2.79 19.82 -41.21
CA PRO A 30 1.99 21.00 -41.49
C PRO A 30 1.89 21.94 -40.27
N ALA A 31 1.70 23.22 -40.56
CA ALA A 31 1.53 24.30 -39.60
C ALA A 31 0.33 24.04 -38.66
N VAL A 32 0.58 24.12 -37.36
CA VAL A 32 -0.45 24.19 -36.31
C VAL A 32 -0.85 25.66 -36.14
N PRO A 33 -2.15 26.01 -36.11
CA PRO A 33 -2.57 27.39 -35.93
C PRO A 33 -2.35 27.86 -34.48
N ASP A 34 -1.77 29.06 -34.35
CA ASP A 34 -1.68 29.82 -33.11
C ASP A 34 -3.09 30.20 -32.62
N GLY A 35 -3.41 29.77 -31.40
CA GLY A 35 -4.57 30.23 -30.66
C GLY A 35 -4.39 29.94 -29.17
N PRO A 36 -4.69 30.88 -28.27
CA PRO A 36 -4.63 30.63 -26.84
C PRO A 36 -5.79 29.68 -26.48
N VAL A 37 -5.47 28.42 -26.18
CA VAL A 37 -6.39 27.55 -25.46
C VAL A 37 -6.40 28.07 -24.03
N PHE A 38 -7.42 28.89 -23.72
CA PHE A 38 -7.76 29.24 -22.35
C PHE A 38 -7.85 27.96 -21.54
N LEU A 39 -6.91 27.78 -20.61
CA LEU A 39 -7.02 26.81 -19.53
C LEU A 39 -8.34 27.13 -18.81
N LYS A 40 -9.33 26.28 -19.04
CA LYS A 40 -10.57 26.29 -18.29
C LYS A 40 -10.16 26.07 -16.85
N THR A 41 -10.36 27.11 -16.03
CA THR A 41 -10.20 27.09 -14.59
C THR A 41 -10.79 25.77 -14.07
N MET A 42 -9.97 24.94 -13.42
CA MET A 42 -10.48 23.83 -12.63
C MET A 42 -11.36 24.47 -11.57
N GLU A 43 -12.68 24.37 -11.76
CA GLU A 43 -13.62 24.50 -10.66
C GLU A 43 -13.24 23.41 -9.66
N VAL A 44 -12.61 23.83 -8.58
CA VAL A 44 -12.51 23.06 -7.35
C VAL A 44 -13.95 22.83 -6.92
N LEU A 45 -14.51 21.69 -7.30
CA LEU A 45 -15.73 21.21 -6.68
C LEU A 45 -15.43 21.08 -5.17
N PRO A 46 -16.32 21.54 -4.29
CA PRO A 46 -16.09 21.46 -2.87
C PRO A 46 -15.85 19.99 -2.53
N MET A 47 -14.66 19.70 -2.00
CA MET A 47 -14.43 18.44 -1.31
C MET A 47 -15.47 18.34 -0.20
N ASP A 48 -16.07 17.16 -0.04
CA ASP A 48 -16.88 16.84 1.12
C ASP A 48 -16.20 17.37 2.38
N ASP A 49 -16.98 17.99 3.27
CA ASP A 49 -16.58 18.44 4.62
C ASP A 49 -16.23 17.22 5.50
N ALA A 50 -15.36 16.33 5.02
CA ALA A 50 -14.78 15.28 5.80
C ALA A 50 -13.91 15.96 6.87
N THR A 51 -14.28 15.74 8.12
CA THR A 51 -13.52 16.28 9.25
C THR A 51 -12.08 15.75 9.13
N PRO A 52 -11.06 16.63 9.11
CA PRO A 52 -9.68 16.19 9.01
C PRO A 52 -9.34 15.23 10.14
N LEU A 53 -8.61 14.15 9.83
CA LEU A 53 -8.16 13.20 10.84
C LEU A 53 -7.29 13.92 11.88
N SER A 54 -7.63 13.72 13.15
CA SER A 54 -6.83 14.23 14.25
C SER A 54 -5.46 13.53 14.31
N PRO A 55 -4.44 14.16 14.92
CA PRO A 55 -3.14 13.52 15.10
C PRO A 55 -3.22 12.19 15.88
N ALA A 56 -4.21 12.03 16.77
CA ALA A 56 -4.41 10.78 17.50
C ALA A 56 -4.95 9.67 16.60
N GLU A 57 -5.91 9.98 15.72
CA GLU A 57 -6.45 9.04 14.73
C GLU A 57 -5.37 8.61 13.74
N LEU A 58 -4.55 9.56 13.26
CA LEU A 58 -3.42 9.27 12.38
C LEU A 58 -2.42 8.30 13.03
N ARG A 59 -2.07 8.50 14.31
CA ARG A 59 -1.21 7.56 15.04
C ARG A 59 -1.86 6.19 15.22
N GLY A 60 -3.14 6.15 15.56
CA GLY A 60 -3.89 4.91 15.71
C GLY A 60 -3.90 4.10 14.42
N PHE A 61 -4.23 4.76 13.30
CA PHE A 61 -4.21 4.14 11.98
C PHE A 61 -2.81 3.63 11.61
N ALA A 62 -1.75 4.44 11.82
CA ALA A 62 -0.38 4.02 11.52
C ALA A 62 -0.01 2.72 12.23
N VAL A 63 -0.32 2.63 13.53
CA VAL A 63 -0.06 1.43 14.34
C VAL A 63 -0.82 0.20 13.81
N ILE A 64 -2.08 0.35 13.42
CA ILE A 64 -2.88 -0.76 12.86
C ILE A 64 -2.29 -1.21 11.52
N ALA A 65 -2.03 -0.26 10.61
CA ALA A 65 -1.52 -0.54 9.28
C ALA A 65 -0.13 -1.21 9.33
N GLU A 66 0.73 -0.80 10.27
CA GLU A 66 2.03 -1.44 10.52
C GLU A 66 1.91 -2.88 10.99
N ALA A 67 1.13 -3.12 12.05
CA ALA A 67 0.96 -4.46 12.59
C ALA A 67 0.41 -5.42 11.51
N CYS A 68 -0.58 -4.95 10.73
CA CYS A 68 -1.09 -5.70 9.60
C CYS A 68 -0.01 -5.93 8.53
N ALA A 69 0.73 -4.90 8.10
CA ALA A 69 1.79 -5.05 7.11
C ALA A 69 2.85 -6.06 7.56
N GLU A 70 3.30 -5.99 8.81
CA GLU A 70 4.28 -6.91 9.39
C GLU A 70 3.80 -8.36 9.37
N ALA A 71 2.50 -8.61 9.59
CA ALA A 71 1.92 -9.94 9.50
C ALA A 71 2.02 -10.56 8.10
N PHE A 72 2.02 -9.74 7.04
CA PHE A 72 2.21 -10.21 5.67
C PHE A 72 3.69 -10.27 5.25
N LEU A 73 4.54 -9.42 5.83
CA LEU A 73 5.98 -9.33 5.51
C LEU A 73 6.84 -10.40 6.20
N ASN A 74 6.35 -11.05 7.25
CA ASN A 74 7.15 -11.94 8.08
C ASN A 74 6.49 -13.31 8.26
N GLU A 75 7.33 -14.35 8.45
CA GLU A 75 6.84 -15.62 8.98
C GLU A 75 6.16 -15.40 10.34
N PRO A 76 5.06 -16.11 10.64
CA PRO A 76 4.33 -15.90 11.87
C PRO A 76 5.23 -16.22 13.07
N SER A 77 5.26 -15.29 14.02
CA SER A 77 5.91 -15.44 15.32
C SER A 77 4.96 -15.00 16.42
N ALA A 78 5.23 -15.39 17.67
CA ALA A 78 4.41 -14.95 18.80
C ALA A 78 4.31 -13.42 18.85
N GLN A 79 5.41 -12.71 18.56
CA GLN A 79 5.44 -11.25 18.52
C GLN A 79 4.45 -10.68 17.49
N ILE A 80 4.45 -11.20 16.26
CA ILE A 80 3.56 -10.73 15.18
C ILE A 80 2.09 -10.99 15.53
N VAL A 81 1.78 -12.18 16.04
CA VAL A 81 0.42 -12.53 16.47
C VAL A 81 -0.03 -11.62 17.60
N ASP A 82 0.81 -11.42 18.62
CA ASP A 82 0.52 -10.57 19.77
C ASP A 82 0.34 -9.10 19.38
N ASP A 83 1.13 -8.58 18.43
CA ASP A 83 1.03 -7.19 17.98
C ASP A 83 -0.28 -6.95 17.24
N VAL A 84 -0.67 -7.82 16.31
CA VAL A 84 -1.96 -7.71 15.60
C VAL A 84 -3.15 -7.91 16.57
N ALA A 85 -3.05 -8.86 17.49
CA ALA A 85 -4.07 -9.08 18.50
C ALA A 85 -4.22 -7.86 19.42
N ARG A 86 -3.11 -7.24 19.84
CA ARG A 86 -3.13 -6.08 20.73
C ARG A 86 -3.77 -4.86 20.07
N VAL A 87 -3.48 -4.60 18.79
CA VAL A 87 -4.12 -3.48 18.08
C VAL A 87 -5.62 -3.71 17.91
N ALA A 88 -6.05 -4.95 17.63
CA ALA A 88 -7.46 -5.29 17.56
C ALA A 88 -8.17 -5.16 18.92
N GLN A 89 -7.55 -5.66 19.99
CA GLN A 89 -8.09 -5.54 21.35
C GLN A 89 -8.24 -4.08 21.80
N ALA A 90 -7.31 -3.19 21.40
CA ALA A 90 -7.42 -1.75 21.65
C ALA A 90 -8.66 -1.12 20.99
N LEU A 91 -9.18 -1.74 19.93
CA LEU A 91 -10.43 -1.38 19.26
C LEU A 91 -11.67 -2.13 19.82
N GLY A 92 -11.48 -2.94 20.87
CA GLY A 92 -12.54 -3.80 21.43
C GLY A 92 -12.84 -5.05 20.61
N ASP A 93 -11.89 -5.47 19.76
CA ASP A 93 -12.07 -6.58 18.82
C ASP A 93 -11.24 -7.82 19.21
N GLY A 94 -11.93 -8.92 19.53
CA GLY A 94 -11.34 -10.21 19.89
C GLY A 94 -11.09 -11.16 18.72
N ARG A 95 -11.09 -10.70 17.46
CA ARG A 95 -10.97 -11.58 16.28
C ARG A 95 -9.68 -12.40 16.26
N PHE A 96 -8.64 -12.03 17.01
CA PHE A 96 -7.38 -12.79 17.09
C PHE A 96 -7.29 -13.68 18.33
N ASP A 97 -8.35 -13.79 19.13
CA ASP A 97 -8.35 -14.64 20.31
C ASP A 97 -8.10 -16.11 19.94
N GLY A 98 -7.15 -16.73 20.63
CA GLY A 98 -6.76 -18.13 20.42
C GLY A 98 -5.89 -18.40 19.19
N VAL A 99 -5.49 -17.38 18.43
CA VAL A 99 -4.49 -17.54 17.37
C VAL A 99 -3.12 -17.77 18.01
N VAL A 100 -2.40 -18.80 17.56
CA VAL A 100 -1.08 -19.15 18.08
C VAL A 100 -0.10 -19.25 16.91
N ALA A 101 1.12 -18.75 17.11
CA ALA A 101 2.21 -18.89 16.16
C ALA A 101 2.83 -20.30 16.24
N ASP A 102 2.15 -21.28 15.66
CA ASP A 102 2.59 -22.66 15.57
C ASP A 102 3.00 -23.06 14.14
N GLU A 103 3.43 -24.31 13.99
CA GLU A 103 3.85 -24.87 12.70
C GLU A 103 2.71 -24.88 11.67
N ALA A 104 1.45 -25.06 12.11
CA ALA A 104 0.30 -25.03 11.23
C ALA A 104 0.07 -23.63 10.66
N LEU A 105 0.24 -22.58 11.47
CA LEU A 105 0.16 -21.21 10.99
C LEU A 105 1.32 -20.87 10.04
N ARG A 106 2.53 -21.37 10.31
CA ARG A 106 3.68 -21.22 9.39
C ARG A 106 3.47 -21.92 8.06
N GLN A 107 2.82 -23.09 8.06
CA GLN A 107 2.41 -23.75 6.82
C GLN A 107 1.37 -22.92 6.06
N ARG A 108 0.33 -22.40 6.74
CA ARG A 108 -0.68 -21.51 6.14
C ARG A 108 -0.05 -20.26 5.52
N TYR A 109 0.94 -19.65 6.18
CA TYR A 109 1.72 -18.53 5.62
C TYR A 109 2.29 -18.88 4.25
N SER A 110 2.94 -20.05 4.17
CA SER A 110 3.56 -20.52 2.92
C SER A 110 2.52 -20.80 1.84
N GLU A 111 1.43 -21.47 2.20
CA GLU A 111 0.34 -21.83 1.30
C GLU A 111 -0.38 -20.61 0.73
N ARG A 112 -0.57 -19.56 1.52
CA ARG A 112 -1.24 -18.33 1.09
C ARG A 112 -0.41 -17.48 0.13
N PHE A 113 0.91 -17.41 0.35
CA PHE A 113 1.74 -16.40 -0.30
C PHE A 113 2.77 -16.96 -1.30
N PHE A 114 3.16 -18.23 -1.17
CA PHE A 114 4.28 -18.78 -1.96
C PHE A 114 3.94 -20.07 -2.73
N VAL A 115 2.75 -20.64 -2.56
CA VAL A 115 2.36 -21.88 -3.24
C VAL A 115 1.15 -21.64 -4.16
N PRO A 116 1.34 -21.19 -5.42
CA PRO A 116 0.25 -20.88 -6.34
C PRO A 116 -0.72 -22.03 -6.65
N THR A 117 -0.31 -23.27 -6.42
CA THR A 117 -1.15 -24.46 -6.58
C THR A 117 -2.00 -24.77 -5.35
N SER A 118 -1.77 -24.08 -4.23
CA SER A 118 -2.56 -24.25 -3.01
C SER A 118 -3.97 -23.66 -3.19
N PRO A 119 -5.03 -24.33 -2.69
CA PRO A 119 -6.36 -23.74 -2.66
C PRO A 119 -6.45 -22.49 -1.75
N LEU A 120 -5.48 -22.29 -0.85
CA LEU A 120 -5.43 -21.12 0.04
C LEU A 120 -4.70 -19.91 -0.58
N TYR A 121 -4.09 -20.08 -1.75
CA TYR A 121 -3.28 -19.05 -2.38
C TYR A 121 -4.12 -17.85 -2.82
N VAL A 122 -3.69 -16.65 -2.40
CA VAL A 122 -4.25 -15.37 -2.84
C VAL A 122 -3.08 -14.44 -3.20
N PRO A 123 -2.91 -14.04 -4.47
CA PRO A 123 -1.92 -13.04 -4.85
C PRO A 123 -2.40 -11.67 -4.35
N LEU A 124 -1.97 -11.29 -3.14
CA LEU A 124 -2.36 -10.05 -2.48
C LEU A 124 -1.71 -8.82 -3.14
N SER A 125 -2.07 -8.57 -4.40
CA SER A 125 -1.82 -7.34 -5.14
C SER A 125 -3.13 -6.75 -5.66
N GLU A 126 -3.20 -5.42 -5.71
CA GLU A 126 -4.36 -4.69 -6.22
C GLU A 126 -4.75 -5.14 -7.62
N CYS A 127 -3.81 -5.13 -8.57
CA CYS A 127 -4.06 -5.52 -9.96
C CYS A 127 -4.68 -6.92 -10.04
N SER A 128 -4.08 -7.87 -9.32
CA SER A 128 -4.52 -9.26 -9.33
C SER A 128 -5.91 -9.45 -8.74
N VAL A 129 -6.19 -8.86 -7.58
CA VAL A 129 -7.46 -9.04 -6.86
C VAL A 129 -8.59 -8.24 -7.49
N ARG A 130 -8.36 -6.99 -7.90
CA ARG A 130 -9.39 -6.18 -8.60
C ARG A 130 -9.82 -6.85 -9.90
N GLY A 131 -8.85 -7.34 -10.68
CA GLY A 131 -9.11 -8.04 -11.93
C GLY A 131 -9.56 -9.50 -11.78
N ALA A 132 -9.67 -10.02 -10.56
CA ALA A 132 -10.05 -11.42 -10.35
C ALA A 132 -11.52 -11.69 -10.73
N ALA A 133 -11.74 -12.80 -11.43
CA ALA A 133 -13.07 -13.30 -11.81
C ALA A 133 -13.38 -14.62 -11.08
N GLU A 134 -14.63 -14.78 -10.65
CA GLU A 134 -15.12 -16.04 -10.11
C GLU A 134 -15.81 -16.84 -11.22
N GLU A 135 -15.26 -18.00 -11.55
CA GLU A 135 -15.75 -18.87 -12.63
C GLU A 135 -15.85 -20.31 -12.10
N GLY A 136 -17.06 -20.88 -12.04
CA GLY A 136 -17.26 -22.27 -11.62
C GLY A 136 -16.82 -22.59 -10.19
N GLY A 137 -16.95 -21.65 -9.26
CA GLY A 137 -16.53 -21.81 -7.85
C GLY A 137 -15.02 -21.70 -7.65
N ARG A 138 -14.26 -21.30 -8.67
CA ARG A 138 -12.83 -21.02 -8.60
C ARG A 138 -12.57 -19.54 -8.87
N VAL A 139 -11.55 -19.00 -8.21
CA VAL A 139 -11.11 -17.62 -8.42
C VAL A 139 -9.95 -17.64 -9.41
N ARG A 140 -10.11 -16.91 -10.52
CA ARG A 140 -9.04 -16.67 -11.49
C ARG A 140 -8.51 -15.27 -11.30
N TYR A 141 -7.29 -15.16 -10.76
CA TYR A 141 -6.62 -13.89 -10.52
C TYR A 141 -6.06 -13.28 -11.81
N ALA A 142 -6.07 -11.95 -11.88
CA ALA A 142 -5.39 -11.24 -12.96
C ALA A 142 -3.87 -11.15 -12.70
N PRO A 143 -3.05 -10.76 -13.70
CA PRO A 143 -1.64 -10.49 -13.48
C PRO A 143 -1.39 -9.38 -12.45
N ALA A 144 -0.31 -9.50 -11.68
CA ALA A 144 0.13 -8.51 -10.66
C ALA A 144 0.85 -7.29 -11.27
N SER A 145 0.50 -6.94 -12.51
CA SER A 145 1.10 -5.83 -13.26
C SER A 145 0.01 -5.07 -13.99
N GLY A 146 0.05 -3.75 -13.93
CA GLY A 146 -0.93 -2.91 -14.61
C GLY A 146 -0.83 -1.45 -14.19
N ALA A 147 -1.76 -0.65 -14.70
CA ALA A 147 -1.80 0.80 -14.47
C ALA A 147 -1.89 1.16 -12.98
N GLN A 148 -2.52 0.31 -12.15
CA GLN A 148 -2.60 0.52 -10.70
C GLN A 148 -1.22 0.42 -10.04
N ALA A 149 -0.47 -0.66 -10.28
CA ALA A 149 0.90 -0.81 -9.78
C ALA A 149 1.82 0.33 -10.23
N ASP A 150 1.67 0.81 -11.47
CA ASP A 150 2.40 1.98 -11.98
C ASP A 150 2.02 3.28 -11.25
N HIS A 151 0.74 3.47 -10.93
CA HIS A 151 0.25 4.64 -10.20
C HIS A 151 0.74 4.62 -8.75
N VAL A 152 0.58 3.50 -8.04
CA VAL A 152 1.07 3.30 -6.68
C VAL A 152 2.57 3.58 -6.59
N LEU A 153 3.36 3.08 -7.55
CA LEU A 153 4.80 3.37 -7.59
C LEU A 153 5.12 4.86 -7.79
N LYS A 154 4.30 5.62 -8.51
CA LYS A 154 4.45 7.08 -8.63
C LYS A 154 4.14 7.77 -7.30
N CYS A 155 3.10 7.34 -6.58
CA CYS A 155 2.78 7.84 -5.23
C CYS A 155 3.97 7.63 -4.28
N TYR A 156 4.56 6.43 -4.27
CA TYR A 156 5.74 6.14 -3.45
C TYR A 156 6.91 7.07 -3.76
N ARG A 157 7.23 7.24 -5.05
CA ARG A 157 8.32 8.11 -5.50
C ARG A 157 8.10 9.58 -5.16
N ALA A 158 6.86 10.07 -5.17
CA ALA A 158 6.53 11.46 -4.89
C ALA A 158 6.91 11.89 -3.47
N VAL A 159 6.93 10.95 -2.52
CA VAL A 159 7.26 11.20 -1.11
C VAL A 159 8.51 10.46 -0.63
N GLY A 160 9.24 9.82 -1.55
CA GLY A 160 10.49 9.12 -1.24
C GLY A 160 10.33 7.80 -0.48
N PHE A 161 9.17 7.15 -0.57
CA PHE A 161 8.96 5.82 0.00
C PHE A 161 9.55 4.73 -0.91
N ASP A 162 10.30 3.78 -0.33
CA ASP A 162 10.85 2.62 -1.04
C ASP A 162 10.33 1.32 -0.44
N TYR A 163 9.31 0.73 -1.07
CA TYR A 163 8.72 -0.53 -0.63
C TYR A 163 9.69 -1.72 -0.68
N ARG A 164 10.80 -1.63 -1.45
CA ARG A 164 11.82 -2.69 -1.50
C ARG A 164 12.78 -2.65 -0.32
N ALA A 165 12.78 -1.57 0.44
CA ALA A 165 13.57 -1.41 1.65
C ALA A 165 12.80 -1.85 2.92
N LEU A 166 11.57 -2.36 2.78
CA LEU A 166 10.80 -2.90 3.89
C LEU A 166 11.54 -4.06 4.55
N ALA A 167 11.58 -4.06 5.88
CA ALA A 167 12.11 -5.17 6.65
C ALA A 167 11.09 -6.32 6.67
N GLY A 168 11.57 -7.55 6.54
CA GLY A 168 10.71 -8.72 6.56
C GLY A 168 11.46 -10.01 6.26
N PHE A 169 10.70 -11.09 6.18
CA PHE A 169 11.19 -12.36 5.66
C PHE A 169 11.62 -12.20 4.19
N GLY A 170 12.87 -12.57 3.87
CA GLY A 170 13.49 -12.28 2.58
C GLY A 170 12.66 -12.68 1.36
N PRO A 171 12.09 -13.90 1.30
CA PRO A 171 11.18 -14.29 0.22
C PRO A 171 9.92 -13.43 0.11
N ALA A 172 9.31 -13.02 1.23
CA ALA A 172 8.13 -12.16 1.23
C ALA A 172 8.47 -10.79 0.62
N VAL A 173 9.52 -10.14 1.14
CA VAL A 173 9.98 -8.82 0.67
C VAL A 173 10.42 -8.89 -0.80
N GLY A 174 11.15 -9.94 -1.18
CA GLY A 174 11.62 -10.15 -2.55
C GLY A 174 10.50 -10.41 -3.56
N SER A 175 9.30 -10.77 -3.10
CA SER A 175 8.13 -11.02 -3.94
C SER A 175 7.17 -9.83 -4.04
N LEU A 176 7.45 -8.73 -3.32
CA LEU A 176 6.57 -7.56 -3.31
C LEU A 176 6.49 -6.90 -4.69
N HIS A 177 5.26 -6.53 -5.03
CA HIS A 177 4.93 -5.56 -6.06
C HIS A 177 4.61 -4.22 -5.40
N PRO A 178 4.63 -3.09 -6.14
CA PRO A 178 4.26 -1.80 -5.57
C PRO A 178 2.85 -1.81 -4.97
N ASP A 179 1.92 -2.50 -5.63
CA ASP A 179 0.51 -2.66 -5.25
C ASP A 179 0.24 -3.87 -4.35
N SER A 180 1.28 -4.45 -3.73
CA SER A 180 1.10 -5.52 -2.75
C SER A 180 0.43 -4.97 -1.49
N LEU A 181 -0.51 -5.72 -0.89
CA LEU A 181 -1.23 -5.33 0.32
C LEU A 181 -0.30 -4.83 1.42
N ALA A 182 0.78 -5.56 1.68
CA ALA A 182 1.77 -5.20 2.70
C ALA A 182 2.52 -3.90 2.39
N ALA A 183 2.82 -3.64 1.11
CA ALA A 183 3.48 -2.42 0.66
C ALA A 183 2.55 -1.20 0.78
N GLU A 184 1.29 -1.36 0.36
CA GLU A 184 0.27 -0.30 0.47
C GLU A 184 -0.02 0.06 1.94
N LEU A 185 -0.13 -0.94 2.82
CA LEU A 185 -0.30 -0.71 4.26
C LEU A 185 0.90 0.00 4.88
N ALA A 186 2.12 -0.44 4.57
CA ALA A 186 3.34 0.20 5.06
C ALA A 186 3.46 1.66 4.56
N PHE A 187 3.04 1.92 3.32
CA PHE A 187 3.00 3.27 2.76
C PHE A 187 1.98 4.17 3.47
N MET A 188 0.77 3.68 3.68
CA MET A 188 -0.26 4.44 4.38
C MET A 188 0.16 4.72 5.84
N ALA A 189 0.81 3.77 6.51
CA ALA A 189 1.38 4.01 7.83
C ALA A 189 2.49 5.09 7.81
N PHE A 190 3.35 5.07 6.79
CA PHE A 190 4.37 6.10 6.58
C PHE A 190 3.74 7.50 6.45
N LEU A 191 2.69 7.64 5.63
CA LEU A 191 1.98 8.91 5.47
C LEU A 191 1.28 9.35 6.76
N ALA A 192 0.62 8.43 7.46
CA ALA A 192 -0.07 8.73 8.70
C ALA A 192 0.89 9.20 9.81
N ARG A 193 2.08 8.59 9.91
CA ARG A 193 3.14 9.06 10.82
C ARG A 193 3.63 10.45 10.43
N ALA A 194 3.97 10.66 9.15
CA ALA A 194 4.44 11.94 8.68
C ALA A 194 3.43 13.07 8.96
N ALA A 195 2.14 12.79 8.74
CA ALA A 195 1.06 13.70 9.07
C ALA A 195 1.00 14.00 10.58
N SER A 196 0.94 12.96 11.43
CA SER A 196 0.87 13.16 12.87
C SER A 196 2.09 13.89 13.45
N GLU A 197 3.29 13.62 12.96
CA GLU A 197 4.52 14.23 13.48
C GLU A 197 4.61 15.72 13.10
N ALA A 198 4.16 16.08 11.89
CA ALA A 198 4.17 17.46 11.42
C ALA A 198 3.07 18.34 12.05
N ALA A 199 2.03 17.76 12.66
CA ALA A 199 0.84 18.48 13.10
C ALA A 199 1.09 19.70 14.00
N GLY A 200 2.14 19.69 14.82
CA GLY A 200 2.51 20.81 15.70
C GLY A 200 3.47 21.82 15.07
N ASP A 201 4.40 21.35 14.23
CA ASP A 201 5.55 22.14 13.75
C ASP A 201 5.34 22.67 12.33
N ASP A 202 4.65 21.91 11.46
CA ASP A 202 4.31 22.27 10.09
C ASP A 202 2.90 21.75 9.75
N PRO A 203 1.84 22.49 10.14
CA PRO A 203 0.45 22.09 9.88
C PRO A 203 0.14 21.88 8.41
N ALA A 204 0.78 22.64 7.51
CA ALA A 204 0.56 22.51 6.07
C ALA A 204 1.17 21.21 5.53
N ALA A 205 2.33 20.77 6.04
CA ALA A 205 2.87 19.45 5.73
C ALA A 205 2.01 18.31 6.30
N SER A 206 1.49 18.49 7.52
CA SER A 206 0.54 17.56 8.13
C SER A 206 -0.69 17.35 7.26
N GLU A 207 -1.32 18.44 6.82
CA GLU A 207 -2.51 18.43 5.98
C GLU A 207 -2.24 17.73 4.64
N ARG A 208 -1.19 18.11 3.92
CA ARG A 208 -0.83 17.45 2.64
C ARG A 208 -0.58 15.95 2.79
N ALA A 209 0.06 15.51 3.87
CA ALA A 209 0.30 14.09 4.12
C ALA A 209 -1.00 13.33 4.45
N ALA A 210 -1.90 13.93 5.23
CA ALA A 210 -3.21 13.37 5.54
C ALA A 210 -4.12 13.31 4.31
N GLU A 211 -4.14 14.35 3.48
CA GLU A 211 -4.88 14.38 2.21
C GLU A 211 -4.40 13.26 1.27
N LEU A 212 -3.07 13.12 1.10
CA LEU A 212 -2.50 12.05 0.29
C LEU A 212 -2.84 10.67 0.84
N LEU A 213 -2.82 10.50 2.17
CA LEU A 213 -3.24 9.27 2.83
C LEU A 213 -4.69 8.93 2.49
N CYS A 214 -5.63 9.85 2.72
CA CYS A 214 -7.06 9.61 2.46
C CYS A 214 -7.33 9.36 0.97
N GLN A 215 -6.67 10.12 0.08
CA GLN A 215 -6.77 9.90 -1.36
C GLN A 215 -6.26 8.51 -1.76
N PHE A 216 -5.08 8.11 -1.27
CA PHE A 216 -4.50 6.80 -1.56
C PHE A 216 -5.37 5.68 -1.01
N ALA A 217 -5.87 5.82 0.23
CA ALA A 217 -6.79 4.87 0.85
C ALA A 217 -8.05 4.68 0.00
N ARG A 218 -8.66 5.76 -0.51
CA ARG A 218 -9.87 5.70 -1.33
C ARG A 218 -9.66 5.12 -2.72
N GLU A 219 -8.61 5.55 -3.42
CA GLU A 219 -8.38 5.18 -4.83
C GLU A 219 -7.78 3.78 -4.99
N HIS A 220 -6.93 3.38 -4.04
CA HIS A 220 -6.21 2.11 -4.03
C HIS A 220 -6.78 1.18 -2.97
N ALA A 221 -6.29 1.29 -1.73
CA ALA A 221 -6.47 0.26 -0.73
C ALA A 221 -7.95 -0.15 -0.50
N ASN A 222 -8.87 0.82 -0.30
CA ASN A 222 -10.28 0.55 -0.06
C ASN A 222 -11.01 -0.06 -1.28
N ALA A 223 -10.48 0.14 -2.49
CA ALA A 223 -11.08 -0.38 -3.71
C ALA A 223 -10.90 -1.90 -3.88
N TRP A 224 -10.04 -2.54 -3.08
CA TRP A 224 -9.73 -3.96 -3.24
C TRP A 224 -9.51 -4.76 -1.95
N LEU A 225 -9.07 -4.13 -0.85
CA LEU A 225 -8.85 -4.80 0.44
C LEU A 225 -10.08 -5.57 0.95
N PRO A 226 -11.32 -5.03 0.88
CA PRO A 226 -12.51 -5.80 1.29
C PRO A 226 -12.70 -7.09 0.48
N LYS A 227 -12.38 -7.06 -0.82
CA LYS A 227 -12.40 -8.26 -1.68
C LYS A 227 -11.27 -9.22 -1.29
N ALA A 228 -10.07 -8.72 -1.04
CA ALA A 228 -8.93 -9.54 -0.60
C ALA A 228 -9.24 -10.25 0.73
N ALA A 229 -9.78 -9.54 1.72
CA ALA A 229 -10.17 -10.10 3.01
C ALA A 229 -11.20 -11.23 2.86
N ARG A 230 -12.24 -11.00 2.03
CA ARG A 230 -13.22 -12.05 1.70
C ARG A 230 -12.60 -13.28 1.05
N LEU A 231 -11.70 -13.08 0.08
CA LEU A 231 -11.05 -14.19 -0.63
C LEU A 231 -10.15 -15.01 0.30
N LEU A 232 -9.42 -14.35 1.20
CA LEU A 232 -8.63 -15.03 2.23
C LEU A 232 -9.52 -15.85 3.18
N ALA A 233 -10.62 -15.25 3.65
CA ALA A 233 -11.57 -15.89 4.57
C ALA A 233 -12.34 -17.06 3.94
N ALA A 234 -12.56 -17.04 2.63
CA ALA A 234 -13.18 -18.15 1.91
C ALA A 234 -12.31 -19.42 1.91
N GLY A 235 -10.99 -19.29 2.05
CA GLY A 235 -10.06 -20.41 2.16
C GLY A 235 -9.94 -20.97 3.58
N ASP A 236 -9.66 -20.09 4.55
CA ASP A 236 -9.58 -20.41 5.98
C ASP A 236 -9.69 -19.12 6.81
N ASP A 237 -10.21 -19.22 8.04
CA ASP A 237 -10.31 -18.11 9.00
C ASP A 237 -9.10 -18.08 9.94
N ASP A 238 -7.94 -17.79 9.38
CA ASP A 238 -6.66 -17.71 10.09
C ASP A 238 -6.19 -16.26 10.33
N LEU A 239 -4.98 -16.10 10.88
CA LEU A 239 -4.33 -14.81 11.14
C LEU A 239 -4.42 -13.87 9.93
N TYR A 240 -4.20 -14.38 8.71
CA TYR A 240 -4.05 -13.56 7.51
C TYR A 240 -5.39 -13.08 6.98
N ALA A 241 -6.42 -13.93 7.03
CA ALA A 241 -7.79 -13.52 6.73
C ALA A 241 -8.26 -12.42 7.70
N ARG A 242 -8.01 -12.62 9.00
CA ARG A 242 -8.39 -11.67 10.06
C ARG A 242 -7.60 -10.36 9.99
N ALA A 243 -6.30 -10.41 9.69
CA ALA A 243 -5.45 -9.24 9.50
C ALA A 243 -5.86 -8.43 8.27
N ALA A 244 -6.20 -9.10 7.15
CA ALA A 244 -6.72 -8.41 5.97
C ALA A 244 -8.08 -7.76 6.24
N ALA A 245 -8.96 -8.41 7.00
CA ALA A 245 -10.21 -7.80 7.44
C ALA A 245 -9.98 -6.57 8.34
N LEU A 246 -9.06 -6.65 9.29
CA LEU A 246 -8.71 -5.52 10.16
C LEU A 246 -8.14 -4.35 9.36
N ALA A 247 -7.25 -4.64 8.42
CA ALA A 247 -6.72 -3.66 7.49
C ALA A 247 -7.82 -3.02 6.63
N ALA A 248 -8.76 -3.81 6.11
CA ALA A 248 -9.88 -3.30 5.33
C ALA A 248 -10.79 -2.38 6.16
N ASP A 249 -11.12 -2.76 7.40
CA ASP A 249 -11.92 -1.94 8.31
C ASP A 249 -11.23 -0.61 8.63
N ALA A 250 -9.94 -0.66 8.97
CA ALA A 250 -9.14 0.52 9.28
C ALA A 250 -9.01 1.47 8.08
N VAL A 251 -8.73 0.93 6.89
CA VAL A 251 -8.66 1.71 5.65
C VAL A 251 -10.02 2.31 5.29
N GLY A 252 -11.10 1.54 5.45
CA GLY A 252 -12.47 2.02 5.21
C GLY A 252 -12.84 3.20 6.11
N SER A 253 -12.33 3.26 7.34
CA SER A 253 -12.60 4.36 8.27
C SER A 253 -11.97 5.70 7.88
N ILE A 254 -10.90 5.69 7.06
CA ILE A 254 -10.19 6.90 6.60
C ILE A 254 -10.40 7.21 5.11
N ALA A 255 -10.99 6.27 4.37
CA ALA A 255 -11.26 6.41 2.93
C ALA A 255 -12.62 7.08 2.63
N GLY A 256 -13.39 7.40 3.67
CA GLY A 256 -14.71 8.05 3.62
C GLY A 256 -14.69 9.49 3.17
#